data_AF-A0A2M6WDV9-F1
#
_entry.id   AF-A0A2M6WDV9-F1
#
_cell.length_a   1.000
_cell.length_b   1.000
_cell.length_c   1.000
_cell.angle_alpha   90.00
_cell.angle_beta   90.00
_cell.angle_gamma   90.00
#
_symmetry.space_group_name_H-M   'P 1'
#
loop_
_entity.id
_entity.type
_entity.pdbx_description
1 polymer ?
#
loop_
_entity_poly.entity_id
_entity_poly.type
_entity_poly.pdbx_seq_one_letter_code
_entity_poly.pdbx_strand_id
1 'polypeptide(L)'
;MDIKRLGILLGLLLMPLVAFGQSGSTYISDDTVKTTGDVRVDGTFSKGSGTFVIDHPLDPENKLLYHSFVESPDVKNLYDGIIELDRNGEASIELPWYFMELNGDFRYLVTAIGEPMPNLHLKRGVKNNEFEIAGGAPRGRVSWQVTGIRHDPWIQEHPIIPVVEKGPNQQVDKGEYFHPELYSK
;
A
#
# COMPACT_ATOMS: atom_id res chain seq x y z
N MET A 1 -46.63 -63.81 -21.86
CA MET A 1 -47.45 -62.68 -21.37
C MET A 1 -46.53 -61.47 -21.31
N ASP A 2 -46.61 -60.62 -22.32
CA ASP A 2 -45.92 -59.33 -22.44
C ASP A 2 -46.29 -58.38 -21.29
N ILE A 3 -45.35 -57.53 -20.86
CA ILE A 3 -45.59 -56.09 -20.63
C ILE A 3 -44.26 -55.33 -20.73
N LYS A 4 -44.34 -54.21 -21.45
CA LYS A 4 -43.30 -53.29 -21.90
C LYS A 4 -42.89 -52.27 -20.83
N ARG A 5 -41.65 -51.76 -21.00
CA ARG A 5 -41.12 -50.41 -20.66
C ARG A 5 -41.05 -49.98 -19.18
N LEU A 6 -39.82 -49.69 -18.72
CA LEU A 6 -39.51 -48.38 -18.15
C LEU A 6 -38.00 -48.11 -18.20
N GLY A 7 -37.58 -47.21 -19.10
CA GLY A 7 -36.23 -46.66 -19.08
C GLY A 7 -36.16 -45.56 -18.02
N ILE A 8 -35.17 -45.64 -17.12
CA ILE A 8 -34.84 -44.56 -16.20
C ILE A 8 -33.60 -43.87 -16.76
N LEU A 9 -33.82 -42.72 -17.40
CA LEU A 9 -32.80 -41.75 -17.74
C LEU A 9 -32.40 -41.07 -16.42
N LEU A 10 -31.24 -41.40 -15.85
CA LEU A 10 -30.71 -40.68 -14.70
C LEU A 10 -29.98 -39.44 -15.24
N GLY A 11 -30.71 -38.33 -15.35
CA GLY A 11 -30.11 -37.03 -15.62
C GLY A 11 -29.32 -36.57 -14.40
N LEU A 12 -27.99 -36.53 -14.51
CA LEU A 12 -27.17 -35.78 -13.56
C LEU A 12 -27.48 -34.28 -13.75
N LEU A 13 -28.27 -33.72 -12.84
CA LEU A 13 -28.44 -32.29 -12.71
C LEU A 13 -27.15 -31.71 -12.13
N LEU A 14 -26.34 -31.05 -12.96
CA LEU A 14 -25.33 -30.11 -12.46
C LEU A 14 -26.09 -28.93 -11.83
N MET A 15 -26.26 -28.93 -10.51
CA MET A 15 -26.58 -27.71 -9.79
C MET A 15 -25.30 -26.89 -9.66
N PRO A 16 -25.21 -25.66 -10.22
CA PRO A 16 -24.18 -24.74 -9.80
C PRO A 16 -24.43 -24.44 -8.33
N LEU A 17 -23.44 -24.71 -7.47
CA LEU A 17 -23.42 -24.24 -6.10
C LEU A 17 -23.35 -22.71 -6.15
N VAL A 18 -24.50 -22.05 -6.11
CA VAL A 18 -24.57 -20.59 -5.94
C VAL A 18 -24.47 -20.35 -4.44
N ALA A 19 -23.28 -19.96 -3.99
CA ALA A 19 -23.10 -19.45 -2.63
C ALA A 19 -23.81 -18.09 -2.52
N PHE A 20 -24.75 -17.98 -1.57
CA PHE A 20 -25.34 -16.70 -1.20
C PHE A 20 -24.31 -15.90 -0.40
N GLY A 21 -23.99 -14.68 -0.85
CA GLY A 21 -23.19 -13.75 -0.07
C GLY A 21 -23.97 -13.30 1.17
N GLN A 22 -23.47 -13.66 2.34
CA GLN A 22 -23.98 -13.16 3.61
C GLN A 22 -23.28 -11.83 3.90
N SER A 23 -24.04 -10.73 3.97
CA SER A 23 -23.53 -9.51 4.62
C SER A 23 -23.56 -9.75 6.11
N GLY A 24 -22.40 -9.84 6.74
CA GLY A 24 -22.24 -10.08 8.16
C GLY A 24 -20.77 -10.00 8.58
N SER A 25 -20.52 -9.59 9.81
CA SER A 25 -19.18 -9.68 10.39
C SER A 25 -18.87 -11.15 10.70
N THR A 26 -17.74 -11.64 10.17
CA THR A 26 -17.19 -12.94 10.55
C THR A 26 -16.01 -12.69 11.48
N TYR A 27 -16.13 -13.13 12.73
CA TYR A 27 -15.03 -13.12 13.69
C TYR A 27 -14.32 -14.48 13.62
N ILE A 28 -13.05 -14.48 13.21
CA ILE A 28 -12.19 -15.66 13.21
C ILE A 28 -11.28 -15.50 14.43
N SER A 29 -11.64 -16.15 15.54
CA SER A 29 -11.01 -15.92 16.85
C SER A 29 -9.75 -16.76 17.09
N ASP A 30 -9.62 -17.93 16.48
CA ASP A 30 -8.67 -18.94 16.97
C ASP A 30 -7.76 -19.62 15.93
N ASP A 31 -7.60 -19.07 14.73
CA ASP A 31 -6.65 -19.63 13.75
C ASP A 31 -6.14 -18.62 12.70
N THR A 32 -5.02 -18.96 12.07
CA THR A 32 -4.46 -18.23 10.93
C THR A 32 -5.41 -18.32 9.73
N VAL A 33 -5.81 -17.18 9.16
CA VAL A 33 -6.49 -17.14 7.86
C VAL A 33 -5.45 -17.37 6.76
N LYS A 34 -5.47 -18.54 6.14
CA LYS A 34 -4.60 -18.89 4.99
C LYS A 34 -5.40 -18.88 3.71
N THR A 35 -4.88 -18.18 2.71
CA THR A 35 -5.38 -18.16 1.34
C THR A 35 -4.26 -18.55 0.39
N THR A 36 -4.57 -19.33 -0.65
CA THR A 36 -3.63 -19.67 -1.73
C THR A 36 -3.78 -18.76 -2.96
N GLY A 37 -4.74 -17.83 -2.93
CA GLY A 37 -4.97 -16.84 -3.99
C GLY A 37 -5.03 -15.42 -3.43
N ASP A 38 -5.32 -14.46 -4.31
CA ASP A 38 -5.31 -13.04 -3.97
C ASP A 38 -6.40 -12.67 -2.95
N VAL A 39 -6.06 -11.76 -2.03
CA VAL A 39 -7.04 -11.13 -1.12
C VAL A 39 -7.33 -9.74 -1.62
N ARG A 40 -8.61 -9.44 -1.89
CA ARG A 40 -9.09 -8.10 -2.20
C ARG A 40 -9.80 -7.53 -0.98
N VAL A 41 -9.35 -6.35 -0.53
CA VAL A 41 -10.01 -5.57 0.52
C VAL A 41 -10.47 -4.25 -0.11
N ASP A 42 -11.78 -4.06 -0.26
CA ASP A 42 -12.35 -2.82 -0.80
C ASP A 42 -12.39 -1.68 0.24
N GLY A 43 -12.42 -2.05 1.53
CA GLY A 43 -12.44 -1.12 2.66
C GLY A 43 -11.07 -0.86 3.28
N THR A 44 -11.06 -0.45 4.54
CA THR A 44 -9.83 -0.23 5.31
C THR A 44 -9.23 -1.55 5.79
N PHE A 45 -7.92 -1.73 5.57
CA PHE A 45 -7.14 -2.81 6.14
C PHE A 45 -6.35 -2.33 7.35
N SER A 46 -6.76 -2.75 8.55
CA SER A 46 -6.09 -2.44 9.81
C SER A 46 -5.39 -3.68 10.35
N LYS A 47 -4.11 -3.57 10.75
CA LYS A 47 -3.30 -4.68 11.26
C LYS A 47 -2.35 -4.26 12.37
N GLY A 48 -1.94 -5.21 13.21
CA GLY A 48 -0.86 -5.01 14.18
C GLY A 48 0.53 -5.00 13.54
N SER A 49 0.75 -5.82 12.51
CA SER A 49 1.99 -5.86 11.71
C SER A 49 1.70 -6.21 10.24
N GLY A 50 2.55 -5.79 9.31
CA GLY A 50 2.40 -6.09 7.88
C GLY A 50 3.76 -6.32 7.25
N THR A 51 3.93 -7.49 6.65
CA THR A 51 5.18 -7.89 6.01
C THR A 51 4.87 -8.69 4.76
N PHE A 52 5.80 -8.70 3.81
CA PHE A 52 5.89 -9.81 2.87
C PHE A 52 6.98 -10.77 3.35
N VAL A 53 6.84 -12.02 2.95
CA VAL A 53 7.85 -13.06 3.14
C VAL A 53 8.18 -13.68 1.79
N ILE A 54 9.47 -13.83 1.51
CA ILE A 54 10.00 -14.53 0.33
C ILE A 54 11.20 -15.38 0.74
N ASP A 55 11.62 -16.30 -0.12
CA ASP A 55 12.92 -16.97 0.04
C ASP A 55 14.04 -15.93 0.01
N HIS A 56 15.05 -16.12 0.86
CA HIS A 56 16.14 -15.17 0.96
C HIS A 56 16.93 -15.12 -0.36
N PRO A 57 17.13 -13.94 -0.97
CA PRO A 57 17.67 -13.84 -2.34
C PRO A 57 19.11 -14.35 -2.50
N LEU A 58 19.87 -14.46 -1.40
CA LEU A 58 21.24 -14.99 -1.40
C LEU A 58 21.37 -16.40 -0.80
N ASP A 59 20.31 -16.93 -0.18
CA ASP A 59 20.33 -18.22 0.53
C ASP A 59 18.91 -18.82 0.61
N PRO A 60 18.28 -19.10 -0.54
CA PRO A 60 16.86 -19.45 -0.58
C PRO A 60 16.56 -20.82 0.01
N GLU A 61 17.52 -21.76 0.02
CA GLU A 61 17.33 -23.09 0.57
C GLU A 61 17.27 -23.12 2.11
N ASN A 62 17.86 -22.11 2.78
CA ASN A 62 18.04 -22.15 4.23
C ASN A 62 17.40 -20.97 4.98
N LYS A 63 16.95 -19.91 4.29
CA LYS A 63 16.47 -18.67 4.93
C LYS A 63 15.25 -18.08 4.26
N LEU A 64 14.38 -17.51 5.09
CA LEU A 64 13.31 -16.62 4.68
C LEU A 64 13.72 -15.16 4.92
N LEU A 65 13.29 -14.27 4.03
CA LEU A 65 13.40 -12.83 4.19
C LEU A 65 12.01 -12.26 4.49
N TYR A 66 11.88 -11.61 5.64
CA TYR A 66 10.72 -10.80 5.99
C TYR A 66 11.06 -9.32 5.79
N HIS A 67 10.14 -8.55 5.21
CA HIS A 67 10.31 -7.11 5.05
C HIS A 67 9.04 -6.36 5.46
N SER A 68 9.21 -5.25 6.16
CA SER A 68 8.10 -4.45 6.70
C SER A 68 7.55 -3.47 5.67
N PHE A 69 6.28 -3.11 5.86
CA PHE A 69 5.68 -1.98 5.18
C PHE A 69 6.24 -0.67 5.78
N VAL A 70 6.25 0.39 4.98
CA VAL A 70 6.51 1.76 5.46
C VAL A 70 5.18 2.35 5.91
N GLU A 71 5.12 2.84 7.15
CA GLU A 71 3.90 3.34 7.78
C GLU A 71 4.09 4.80 8.21
N SER A 72 3.05 5.61 8.04
CA SER A 72 3.02 7.03 8.40
C SER A 72 1.66 7.37 8.99
N PRO A 73 1.58 8.31 9.97
CA PRO A 73 0.29 8.79 10.46
C PRO A 73 -0.51 9.51 9.36
N ASP A 74 0.16 10.06 8.34
CA ASP A 74 -0.47 10.60 7.15
C ASP A 74 -0.52 9.55 6.03
N VAL A 75 -1.56 9.61 5.19
CA VAL A 75 -1.74 8.82 3.95
C VAL A 75 -0.77 9.23 2.84
N LYS A 76 0.54 9.04 3.08
CA LYS A 76 1.59 9.47 2.15
C LYS A 76 1.75 8.50 0.99
N ASN A 77 1.82 9.06 -0.21
CA ASN A 77 2.45 8.41 -1.33
C ASN A 77 3.87 8.94 -1.51
N LEU A 78 4.79 8.05 -1.85
CA LEU A 78 6.21 8.33 -2.03
C LEU A 78 6.59 8.00 -3.49
N TYR A 79 7.26 8.95 -4.13
CA TYR A 79 7.80 8.81 -5.48
C TYR A 79 9.26 9.24 -5.42
N ASP A 80 10.15 8.47 -6.04
CA ASP A 80 11.58 8.75 -6.04
C ASP A 80 12.24 8.33 -7.36
N GLY A 81 13.47 8.77 -7.52
CA GLY A 81 14.29 8.38 -8.65
C GLY A 81 15.66 9.02 -8.65
N ILE A 82 16.39 8.79 -9.74
CA ILE A 82 17.68 9.41 -10.01
C ILE A 82 17.60 10.12 -11.36
N ILE A 83 18.15 11.33 -11.44
CA ILE A 83 18.18 12.12 -12.68
C ILE A 83 19.58 12.69 -12.94
N GLU A 84 19.96 12.81 -14.22
CA GLU A 84 21.15 13.56 -14.67
C GLU A 84 20.73 15.00 -15.00
N LEU A 85 21.48 15.97 -14.48
CA LEU A 85 21.27 17.39 -14.72
C LEU A 85 21.72 17.78 -16.13
N ASP A 86 21.05 18.76 -16.71
CA ASP A 86 21.38 19.30 -18.03
C ASP A 86 22.69 20.11 -18.03
N ARG A 87 23.01 20.74 -19.17
CA ARG A 87 24.22 21.57 -19.32
C ARG A 87 24.24 22.81 -18.42
N ASN A 88 23.10 23.23 -17.88
CA ASN A 88 22.95 24.38 -16.99
C ASN A 88 22.98 23.94 -15.51
N GLY A 89 23.05 22.64 -15.21
CA GLY A 89 22.96 22.14 -13.84
C GLY A 89 21.53 22.11 -13.31
N GLU A 90 20.55 21.97 -14.21
CA GLU A 90 19.12 21.92 -13.90
C GLU A 90 18.49 20.61 -14.36
N ALA A 91 17.38 20.22 -13.76
CA ALA A 91 16.55 19.15 -14.30
C ALA A 91 15.07 19.36 -13.96
N SER A 92 14.24 18.89 -14.88
CA SER A 92 12.79 18.81 -14.77
C SER A 92 12.40 17.35 -14.52
N ILE A 93 11.68 17.09 -13.44
CA ILE A 93 11.22 15.75 -13.07
C ILE A 93 9.73 15.66 -13.39
N GLU A 94 9.40 14.93 -14.45
CA GLU A 94 8.03 14.59 -14.79
C GLU A 94 7.49 13.50 -13.86
N LEU A 95 6.37 13.79 -13.21
CA LEU A 95 5.62 12.85 -12.38
C LEU A 95 4.49 12.23 -13.19
N PRO A 96 3.96 11.07 -12.77
CA PRO A 96 2.79 10.48 -13.41
C PRO A 96 1.65 11.51 -13.54
N TRP A 97 0.93 11.47 -14.66
CA TRP A 97 -0.11 12.46 -14.99
C TRP A 97 -1.24 12.58 -13.94
N TYR A 98 -1.43 11.55 -13.11
CA TYR A 98 -2.41 11.52 -12.03
C TYR A 98 -1.84 12.02 -10.68
N PHE A 99 -0.55 12.35 -10.60
CA PHE A 99 0.12 12.60 -9.33
C PHE A 99 -0.55 13.72 -8.55
N MET A 100 -0.80 14.88 -9.19
CA MET A 100 -1.47 16.02 -8.53
C MET A 100 -2.95 15.75 -8.24
N GLU A 101 -3.63 14.97 -9.07
CA GLU A 101 -5.03 14.58 -8.83
C GLU A 101 -5.15 13.68 -7.59
N LEU A 102 -4.14 12.84 -7.34
CA LEU A 102 -4.12 11.93 -6.20
C LEU A 102 -3.46 12.53 -4.95
N ASN A 103 -2.53 13.49 -5.11
CA ASN A 103 -1.66 13.97 -4.02
C ASN A 103 -1.65 15.50 -3.86
N GLY A 104 -1.60 15.96 -2.61
CA GLY A 104 -1.35 17.34 -2.18
C GLY A 104 -0.20 17.44 -1.17
N ASP A 105 0.01 18.63 -0.58
CA ASP A 105 0.95 18.86 0.54
C ASP A 105 2.35 18.25 0.36
N PHE A 106 3.01 18.67 -0.72
CA PHE A 106 4.24 18.06 -1.18
C PHE A 106 5.45 18.35 -0.28
N ARG A 107 6.31 17.35 -0.12
CA ARG A 107 7.63 17.49 0.53
C ARG A 107 8.69 16.87 -0.36
N TYR A 108 9.90 17.43 -0.33
CA TYR A 108 10.97 17.11 -1.28
C TYR A 108 12.25 16.77 -0.54
N LEU A 109 12.98 15.79 -1.06
CA LEU A 109 14.38 15.54 -0.74
C LEU A 109 15.16 15.47 -2.04
N VAL A 110 16.30 16.17 -2.11
CA VAL A 110 17.22 16.15 -3.24
C VAL A 110 18.64 15.99 -2.72
N THR A 111 19.43 15.10 -3.33
CA THR A 111 20.79 14.80 -2.86
C THR A 111 21.70 14.54 -4.03
N ALA A 112 22.84 15.23 -4.07
CA ALA A 112 23.86 15.02 -5.08
C ALA A 112 24.50 13.63 -4.92
N ILE A 113 24.78 12.96 -6.05
CA ILE A 113 25.43 11.65 -6.09
C ILE A 113 26.83 11.82 -6.70
N GLY A 114 27.83 11.22 -6.05
CA GLY A 114 29.22 11.19 -6.52
C GLY A 114 30.05 12.35 -5.97
N GLU A 115 29.66 13.60 -6.27
CA GLU A 115 30.39 14.80 -5.87
C GLU A 115 29.46 15.84 -5.20
N PRO A 116 29.97 16.66 -4.26
CA PRO A 116 29.19 17.73 -3.65
C PRO A 116 28.71 18.77 -4.66
N MET A 117 27.43 19.16 -4.57
CA MET A 117 26.84 20.26 -5.31
C MET A 117 26.22 21.25 -4.31
N PRO A 118 27.01 22.17 -3.72
CA PRO A 118 26.58 22.98 -2.57
C PRO A 118 25.45 23.97 -2.91
N ASN A 119 25.23 24.27 -4.18
CA ASN A 119 24.14 25.13 -4.63
C ASN A 119 22.90 24.33 -5.08
N LEU A 120 22.89 22.99 -4.97
CA LEU A 120 21.76 22.16 -5.39
C LEU A 120 20.53 22.46 -4.53
N HIS A 121 19.41 22.81 -5.17
CA HIS A 121 18.17 23.14 -4.49
C HIS A 121 16.96 22.79 -5.35
N LEU A 122 15.79 22.78 -4.72
CA LEU A 122 14.50 22.77 -5.41
C LEU A 122 14.29 24.15 -6.06
N LYS A 123 14.31 24.21 -7.39
CA LYS A 123 14.07 25.44 -8.16
C LYS A 123 12.60 25.80 -8.20
N ARG A 124 11.73 24.80 -8.39
CA ARG A 124 10.28 24.94 -8.41
C ARG A 124 9.63 23.70 -7.84
N GLY A 125 8.70 23.86 -6.91
CA GLY A 125 7.84 22.76 -6.48
C GLY A 125 6.92 22.26 -7.59
N VAL A 126 6.17 21.19 -7.31
CA VAL A 126 5.26 20.55 -8.25
C VAL A 126 4.26 21.56 -8.83
N LYS A 127 4.21 21.62 -10.16
CA LYS A 127 3.19 22.29 -10.97
C LYS A 127 3.07 21.53 -12.29
N ASN A 128 1.84 21.30 -12.78
CA ASN A 128 1.59 20.54 -14.01
C ASN A 128 2.24 19.14 -14.01
N ASN A 129 2.16 18.42 -12.88
CA ASN A 129 2.80 17.13 -12.64
C ASN A 129 4.33 17.12 -12.83
N GLU A 130 4.99 18.24 -12.54
CA GLU A 130 6.45 18.34 -12.68
C GLU A 130 7.03 19.25 -11.62
N PHE A 131 8.22 18.94 -11.12
CA PHE A 131 9.01 19.86 -10.30
C PHE A 131 10.43 20.01 -10.87
N GLU A 132 11.09 21.10 -10.51
CA GLU A 132 12.40 21.46 -11.06
C GLU A 132 13.44 21.54 -9.95
N ILE A 133 14.64 21.05 -10.25
CA ILE A 133 15.84 21.19 -9.41
C ILE A 133 16.91 21.97 -10.18
N ALA A 134 17.74 22.72 -9.46
CA ALA A 134 18.80 23.52 -10.07
C ALA A 134 19.99 23.73 -9.15
N GLY A 135 21.02 24.40 -9.68
CA GLY A 135 22.23 24.75 -8.96
C GLY A 135 23.20 23.58 -8.77
N GLY A 136 23.01 22.49 -9.51
CA GLY A 136 24.00 21.41 -9.55
C GLY A 136 25.11 21.66 -10.58
N ALA A 137 26.06 20.73 -10.62
CA ALA A 137 27.06 20.72 -11.68
C ALA A 137 26.44 20.21 -12.99
N PRO A 138 26.82 20.73 -14.17
CA PRO A 138 26.39 20.17 -15.45
C PRO A 138 26.66 18.67 -15.53
N ARG A 139 25.66 17.89 -15.97
CA ARG A 139 25.71 16.40 -16.01
C ARG A 139 25.90 15.72 -14.65
N GLY A 140 25.69 16.46 -13.56
CA GLY A 140 25.64 15.92 -12.21
C GLY A 140 24.48 14.94 -12.04
N ARG A 141 24.63 13.94 -11.17
CA ARG A 141 23.55 13.01 -10.84
C ARG A 141 22.92 13.40 -9.50
N VAL A 142 21.59 13.34 -9.43
CA VAL A 142 20.82 13.69 -8.23
C VAL A 142 19.83 12.57 -7.92
N SER A 143 19.82 12.10 -6.67
CA SER A 143 18.73 11.31 -6.11
C SER A 143 17.64 12.28 -5.66
N TRP A 144 16.39 12.02 -6.03
CA TRP A 144 15.25 12.84 -5.63
C TRP A 144 14.16 11.98 -5.03
N GLN A 145 13.38 12.58 -4.14
CA GLN A 145 12.14 12.03 -3.61
C GLN A 145 11.13 13.16 -3.48
N VAL A 146 9.89 12.89 -3.85
CA VAL A 146 8.73 13.72 -3.53
C VAL A 146 7.69 12.85 -2.83
N THR A 147 7.18 13.36 -1.71
CA THR A 147 6.01 12.76 -1.05
C THR A 147 4.82 13.69 -1.21
N GLY A 148 3.62 13.14 -1.26
CA GLY A 148 2.38 13.90 -1.15
C GLY A 148 1.35 13.18 -0.28
N ILE A 149 0.44 13.96 0.28
CA ILE A 149 -0.70 13.49 1.07
C ILE A 149 -1.82 13.13 0.11
N ARG A 150 -2.25 11.87 0.13
CA ARG A 150 -3.34 11.38 -0.71
C ARG A 150 -4.64 12.15 -0.42
N HIS A 151 -5.38 12.55 -1.45
CA HIS A 151 -6.60 13.38 -1.30
C HIS A 151 -7.72 13.04 -2.30
N ASP A 152 -7.76 11.85 -2.87
CA ASP A 152 -8.89 11.41 -3.71
C ASP A 152 -10.21 11.27 -2.91
N PRO A 153 -11.38 11.19 -3.57
CA PRO A 153 -12.68 11.19 -2.90
C PRO A 153 -12.83 10.16 -1.78
N TRP A 154 -12.27 8.95 -1.95
CA TRP A 154 -12.36 7.91 -0.93
C TRP A 154 -11.68 8.31 0.38
N ILE A 155 -10.47 8.88 0.30
CA ILE A 155 -9.72 9.33 1.48
C ILE A 155 -10.34 10.57 2.11
N GLN A 156 -10.98 11.43 1.31
CA GLN A 156 -11.72 12.58 1.84
C GLN A 156 -12.98 12.16 2.60
N GLU A 157 -13.72 11.16 2.11
CA GLU A 157 -14.93 10.64 2.76
C GLU A 157 -14.62 9.70 3.93
N HIS A 158 -13.50 8.98 3.86
CA HIS A 158 -13.05 8.01 4.87
C HIS A 158 -11.64 8.32 5.38
N PRO A 159 -11.44 9.45 6.07
CA PRO A 159 -10.12 9.85 6.55
C PRO A 159 -9.60 8.87 7.60
N ILE A 160 -8.30 8.60 7.54
CA ILE A 160 -7.61 7.90 8.63
C ILE A 160 -7.44 8.90 9.77
N ILE A 161 -8.06 8.61 10.92
CA ILE A 161 -7.91 9.39 12.14
C ILE A 161 -6.79 8.75 12.97
N PRO A 162 -5.62 9.39 13.13
CA PRO A 162 -4.45 8.72 13.72
C PRO A 162 -4.64 8.30 15.18
N VAL A 163 -5.51 9.00 15.91
CA VAL A 163 -5.78 8.73 17.33
C VAL A 163 -7.28 8.86 17.58
N VAL A 164 -7.85 7.81 18.16
CA VAL A 164 -9.24 7.76 18.62
C VAL A 164 -9.27 7.22 20.04
N GLU A 165 -10.28 7.62 20.81
CA GLU A 165 -10.55 7.04 22.13
C GLU A 165 -11.03 5.60 21.97
N LYS A 166 -10.51 4.67 22.80
CA LYS A 166 -11.05 3.32 22.93
C LYS A 166 -12.52 3.36 23.41
N GLY A 167 -13.31 2.34 23.07
CA GLY A 167 -14.71 2.24 23.49
C GLY A 167 -15.61 1.41 22.56
N PRO A 168 -16.95 1.45 22.73
CA PRO A 168 -17.90 0.51 22.12
C PRO A 168 -17.97 0.45 20.59
N ASN A 169 -17.29 1.36 19.90
CA ASN A 169 -17.20 1.42 18.43
C ASN A 169 -15.76 1.27 17.92
N GLN A 170 -14.84 0.86 18.80
CA GLN A 170 -13.46 0.54 18.47
C GLN A 170 -13.24 -0.96 18.57
N GLN A 171 -12.07 -1.39 18.12
CA GLN A 171 -11.68 -2.80 18.19
C GLN A 171 -11.48 -3.32 19.62
N VAL A 172 -11.28 -2.43 20.60
CA VAL A 172 -11.14 -2.75 22.03
C VAL A 172 -11.80 -1.67 22.89
N ASP A 173 -12.33 -2.06 24.06
CA ASP A 173 -12.92 -1.13 25.02
C ASP A 173 -11.87 -0.40 25.87
N LYS A 174 -12.33 0.62 26.62
CA LYS A 174 -11.46 1.35 27.55
C LYS A 174 -10.94 0.41 28.64
N GLY A 175 -9.61 0.35 28.77
CA GLY A 175 -8.94 -0.52 29.73
C GLY A 175 -8.50 -1.88 29.14
N GLU A 176 -9.02 -2.25 27.97
CA GLU A 176 -8.63 -3.48 27.28
C GLU A 176 -7.39 -3.28 26.39
N TYR A 177 -6.70 -4.38 26.11
CA TYR A 177 -5.51 -4.44 25.26
C TYR A 177 -5.76 -5.45 24.14
N PHE A 178 -5.23 -5.18 22.95
CA PHE A 178 -5.22 -6.18 21.88
C PHE A 178 -4.33 -7.39 22.20
N HIS A 179 -3.21 -7.12 22.87
CA HIS A 179 -2.17 -8.10 23.22
C HIS A 179 -1.75 -7.87 24.69
N PRO A 180 -2.62 -8.18 25.67
CA PRO A 180 -2.37 -7.91 27.09
C PRO A 180 -1.07 -8.55 27.61
N GLU A 181 -0.70 -9.71 27.08
CA GLU A 181 0.53 -10.45 27.38
C GLU A 181 1.81 -9.64 27.14
N LEU A 182 1.78 -8.70 26.19
CA LEU A 182 2.93 -7.83 25.88
C LEU A 182 3.11 -6.69 26.89
N TYR A 183 2.11 -6.44 27.74
CA TYR A 183 2.11 -5.32 28.70
C TYR A 183 2.07 -5.76 30.16
N SER A 184 2.25 -7.06 30.43
CA SER A 184 2.12 -7.65 31.78
C SER A 184 0.77 -7.32 32.43
N LYS A 185 -0.30 -7.33 31.62
CA LYS A 185 -1.68 -7.06 32.02
C LYS A 185 -2.58 -8.25 31.73
#